data_AF-A0A2Z3GNW0-F1
#
_entry.id   AF-A0A2Z3GNW0-F1
#
_cell.length_a   1.000
_cell.length_b   1.000
_cell.length_c   1.000
_cell.angle_alpha   90.00
_cell.angle_beta   90.00
_cell.angle_gamma   90.00
#
_symmetry.space_group_name_H-M   'P 1'
#
loop_
_entity.id
_entity.type
_entity.pdbx_description
1 polymer ?
#
loop_
_entity_poly.entity_id
_entity_poly.type
_entity_poly.pdbx_seq_one_letter_code
_entity_poly.pdbx_strand_id
1 'polypeptide(L)'
;MPPDRWVGLLAAVAQHDDEQAAWHGRGGHHGLTPAGAPVNFTQKDFSQAQAQDLLHAARFQGQWRSLLASLHLSCLYEPLRGSAPTTTAFLDELKASQQRWGLALGTTPAEARRAYDLLHWCARLSLILCRHELPEMSREVEISPLPAGHWAYASFVRQPGGGAARLPCCGPGPSPPTRWP
;
A
#
# COMPACT_ATOMS: atom_id res chain seq x y z
N MET A 1 12.32 8.48 17.02
CA MET A 1 12.79 9.05 15.74
C MET A 1 12.63 10.57 15.82
N PRO A 2 13.56 11.38 15.29
CA PRO A 2 13.44 12.85 15.28
C PRO A 2 12.17 13.36 14.54
N PRO A 3 11.60 14.53 14.92
CA PRO A 3 10.35 15.03 14.35
C PRO A 3 10.38 15.30 12.82
N ASP A 4 11.50 15.78 12.30
CA ASP A 4 11.75 16.02 10.87
C ASP A 4 11.66 14.73 10.04
N ARG A 5 12.22 13.62 10.57
CA ARG A 5 12.10 12.31 9.93
C ARG A 5 10.69 11.75 9.99
N TRP A 6 9.87 12.15 10.98
CA TRP A 6 8.48 11.71 11.09
C TRP A 6 7.62 12.33 9.98
N VAL A 7 7.77 13.64 9.73
CA VAL A 7 7.09 14.30 8.61
C VAL A 7 7.53 13.69 7.28
N GLY A 8 8.82 13.45 7.09
CA GLY A 8 9.31 12.79 5.88
C GLY A 8 8.83 11.33 5.72
N LEU A 9 8.61 10.61 6.81
CA LEU A 9 7.99 9.28 6.78
C LEU A 9 6.51 9.36 6.39
N LEU A 10 5.74 10.30 6.95
CA LEU A 10 4.35 10.51 6.55
C LEU A 10 4.24 10.90 5.07
N ALA A 11 5.13 11.74 4.56
CA ALA A 11 5.21 12.06 3.14
C ALA A 11 5.54 10.81 2.30
N ALA A 12 6.52 10.01 2.73
CA ALA A 12 6.83 8.74 2.05
C ALA A 12 5.63 7.77 2.05
N VAL A 13 4.89 7.66 3.15
CA VAL A 13 3.68 6.83 3.26
C VAL A 13 2.58 7.34 2.34
N ALA A 14 2.28 8.64 2.35
CA ALA A 14 1.20 9.19 1.54
C ALA A 14 1.49 9.13 0.03
N GLN A 15 2.77 9.14 -0.34
CA GLN A 15 3.22 9.35 -1.71
C GLN A 15 4.08 8.19 -2.26
N HIS A 16 3.97 6.99 -1.68
CA HIS A 16 4.70 5.81 -2.16
C HIS A 16 4.18 5.28 -3.50
N ASP A 17 2.91 5.55 -3.80
CA ASP A 17 2.21 5.12 -5.01
C ASP A 17 1.99 6.26 -6.02
N ASP A 18 2.59 7.45 -5.80
CA ASP A 18 2.48 8.61 -6.69
C ASP A 18 3.08 8.35 -8.09
N GLU A 19 3.04 9.37 -8.95
CA GLU A 19 3.57 9.32 -10.34
C GLU A 19 2.92 8.23 -11.20
N GLN A 20 1.70 7.80 -10.85
CA GLN A 20 0.87 6.99 -11.73
C GLN A 20 0.57 7.75 -13.02
N ALA A 21 0.30 7.02 -14.11
CA ALA A 21 -0.04 7.66 -15.37
C ALA A 21 -1.24 8.62 -15.20
N ALA A 22 -1.19 9.73 -15.94
CA ALA A 22 -2.19 10.77 -15.87
C ALA A 22 -3.61 10.22 -16.06
N TRP A 23 -4.54 10.71 -15.24
CA TRP A 23 -5.96 10.33 -15.31
C TRP A 23 -6.52 10.44 -16.73
N HIS A 24 -6.12 11.46 -17.48
CA HIS A 24 -6.45 11.63 -18.90
C HIS A 24 -5.22 11.37 -19.78
N GLY A 25 -5.23 10.30 -20.59
CA GLY A 25 -4.09 9.89 -21.43
C GLY A 25 -4.47 9.08 -22.69
N ARG A 26 -3.47 8.50 -23.41
CA ARG A 26 -3.55 7.87 -24.75
C ARG A 26 -4.53 6.67 -24.82
N GLY A 27 -5.83 6.92 -24.74
CA GLY A 27 -6.90 5.94 -24.94
C GLY A 27 -8.06 5.95 -23.94
N GLY A 28 -8.06 6.81 -22.91
CA GLY A 28 -9.17 6.90 -21.95
C GLY A 28 -8.77 7.37 -20.55
N HIS A 29 -9.63 7.04 -19.57
CA HIS A 29 -9.39 7.29 -18.14
C HIS A 29 -8.41 6.24 -17.58
N HIS A 30 -7.17 6.65 -17.27
CA HIS A 30 -6.21 5.74 -16.65
C HIS A 30 -6.75 5.26 -15.29
N GLY A 31 -6.79 3.95 -15.10
CA GLY A 31 -7.39 3.34 -13.90
C GLY A 31 -8.84 2.87 -14.09
N LEU A 32 -9.43 2.98 -15.29
CA LEU A 32 -10.69 2.32 -15.64
C LEU A 32 -10.49 1.21 -16.70
N THR A 33 -11.23 0.12 -16.53
CA THR A 33 -11.42 -0.93 -17.53
C THR A 33 -12.21 -0.38 -18.73
N PRO A 34 -12.23 -1.07 -19.88
CA PRO A 34 -13.08 -0.68 -21.00
C PRO A 34 -14.57 -0.54 -20.64
N ALA A 35 -15.03 -1.25 -19.61
CA ALA A 35 -16.40 -1.18 -19.07
C ALA A 35 -16.63 -0.02 -18.08
N GLY A 36 -15.61 0.80 -17.80
CA GLY A 36 -15.69 1.93 -16.87
C GLY A 36 -15.55 1.58 -15.39
N ALA A 37 -15.33 0.30 -15.04
CA ALA A 37 -15.04 -0.11 -13.67
C ALA A 37 -13.56 0.17 -13.30
N PRO A 38 -13.21 0.40 -12.03
CA PRO A 38 -11.82 0.55 -11.60
C PRO A 38 -10.94 -0.65 -11.99
N VAL A 39 -9.75 -0.39 -12.54
CA VAL A 39 -8.76 -1.44 -12.87
C VAL A 39 -8.21 -2.03 -11.58
N ASN A 40 -8.11 -3.35 -11.53
CA ASN A 40 -7.41 -4.03 -10.45
C ASN A 40 -5.90 -3.76 -10.58
N PHE A 41 -5.32 -3.09 -9.59
CA PHE A 41 -3.91 -2.72 -9.58
C PHE A 41 -2.95 -3.93 -9.64
N THR A 42 -3.38 -5.13 -9.26
CA THR A 42 -2.56 -6.36 -9.40
C THR A 42 -2.40 -6.81 -10.85
N GLN A 43 -3.12 -6.18 -11.78
CA GLN A 43 -3.06 -6.43 -13.22
C GLN A 43 -2.18 -5.41 -13.94
N LYS A 44 -1.60 -4.44 -13.23
CA LYS A 44 -0.67 -3.47 -13.82
C LYS A 44 0.71 -4.09 -13.93
N ASP A 45 1.27 -4.06 -15.13
CA ASP A 45 2.65 -4.45 -15.37
C ASP A 45 3.62 -3.46 -14.71
N PHE A 46 4.81 -3.97 -14.37
CA PHE A 46 5.90 -3.14 -13.92
C PHE A 46 6.25 -2.07 -14.96
N SER A 47 6.31 -0.81 -14.52
CA SER A 47 6.78 0.32 -15.31
C SER A 47 8.05 0.89 -14.68
N GLN A 48 9.21 0.58 -15.28
CA GLN A 48 10.48 1.17 -14.84
C GLN A 48 10.46 2.70 -14.96
N ALA A 49 9.80 3.26 -15.98
CA ALA A 49 9.66 4.70 -16.16
C ALA A 49 8.93 5.34 -14.97
N GLN A 50 7.80 4.75 -14.56
CA GLN A 50 7.07 5.20 -13.38
C GLN A 50 7.95 5.13 -12.12
N ALA A 51 8.67 4.02 -11.93
CA ALA A 51 9.53 3.85 -10.77
C ALA A 51 10.64 4.92 -10.72
N GLN A 52 11.16 5.32 -11.89
CA GLN A 52 12.14 6.41 -12.02
C GLN A 52 11.51 7.77 -11.73
N ASP A 53 10.30 8.04 -12.23
CA ASP A 53 9.58 9.29 -11.98
C ASP A 53 9.25 9.45 -10.49
N LEU A 54 8.79 8.38 -9.84
CA LEU A 54 8.57 8.35 -8.39
C LEU A 54 9.84 8.69 -7.62
N LEU A 55 10.97 8.09 -8.00
CA LEU A 55 12.25 8.36 -7.35
C LEU A 55 12.72 9.79 -7.60
N HIS A 56 12.49 10.32 -8.81
CA HIS A 56 12.79 11.70 -9.16
C HIS A 56 11.98 12.68 -8.31
N ALA A 57 10.66 12.47 -8.19
CA ALA A 57 9.79 13.26 -7.31
C ALA A 57 10.22 13.17 -5.83
N ALA A 58 10.59 11.98 -5.36
CA ALA A 58 11.08 11.77 -3.99
C ALA A 58 12.33 12.58 -3.67
N ARG A 59 13.22 12.78 -4.66
CA ARG A 59 14.46 13.54 -4.48
C ARG A 59 14.23 15.03 -4.22
N PHE A 60 13.20 15.64 -4.82
CA PHE A 60 12.85 17.04 -4.53
C PHE A 60 12.35 17.26 -3.10
N GLN A 61 11.84 16.22 -2.46
CA GLN A 61 11.33 16.29 -1.10
C GLN A 61 12.33 15.79 -0.04
N GLY A 62 13.55 15.45 -0.47
CA GLY A 62 14.67 15.15 0.42
C GLY A 62 15.12 13.69 0.43
N GLN A 63 16.33 13.50 0.96
CA GLN A 63 17.02 12.20 0.95
C GLN A 63 16.30 11.13 1.79
N TRP A 64 15.60 11.52 2.86
CA TRP A 64 14.87 10.56 3.69
C TRP A 64 13.69 9.93 2.95
N ARG A 65 12.86 10.74 2.25
CA ARG A 65 11.80 10.19 1.38
C ARG A 65 12.40 9.35 0.25
N SER A 66 13.49 9.83 -0.37
CA SER A 66 14.20 9.08 -1.42
C SER A 66 14.64 7.70 -0.96
N LEU A 67 15.20 7.61 0.25
CA LEU A 67 15.62 6.36 0.87
C LEU A 67 14.43 5.41 1.04
N LEU A 68 13.33 5.87 1.65
CA LEU A 68 12.14 5.05 1.88
C LEU A 68 11.46 4.60 0.57
N ALA A 69 11.33 5.50 -0.41
CA ALA A 69 10.81 5.16 -1.73
C ALA A 69 11.69 4.11 -2.42
N SER A 70 13.02 4.23 -2.35
CA SER A 70 13.91 3.24 -2.95
C SER A 70 13.84 1.88 -2.27
N LEU A 71 13.67 1.82 -0.94
CA LEU A 71 13.45 0.56 -0.21
C LEU A 71 12.14 -0.09 -0.65
N HIS A 72 11.08 0.71 -0.84
CA HIS A 72 9.80 0.23 -1.31
C HIS A 72 9.88 -0.33 -2.74
N LEU A 73 10.50 0.42 -3.65
CA LEU A 73 10.73 -0.01 -5.03
C LEU A 73 11.58 -1.29 -5.11
N SER A 74 12.63 -1.39 -4.28
CA SER A 74 13.38 -2.64 -4.16
C SER A 74 12.48 -3.79 -3.68
N CYS A 75 11.65 -3.58 -2.66
CA CYS A 75 10.75 -4.62 -2.16
C CYS A 75 9.76 -5.12 -3.22
N LEU A 76 9.17 -4.21 -4.00
CA LEU A 76 8.20 -4.54 -5.04
C LEU A 76 8.84 -5.26 -6.23
N TYR A 77 10.05 -4.84 -6.63
CA TYR A 77 10.62 -5.21 -7.92
C TYR A 77 11.84 -6.12 -7.86
N GLU A 78 12.40 -6.39 -6.68
CA GLU A 78 13.48 -7.38 -6.55
C GLU A 78 13.11 -8.76 -7.14
N PRO A 79 11.86 -9.28 -7.06
CA PRO A 79 11.47 -10.50 -7.74
C PRO A 79 11.63 -10.47 -9.27
N LEU A 80 11.70 -9.28 -9.88
CA LEU A 80 11.93 -9.08 -11.31
C LEU A 80 13.42 -9.01 -11.68
N ARG A 81 14.33 -9.12 -10.72
CA ARG A 81 15.78 -9.14 -11.00
C ARG A 81 16.11 -10.25 -11.99
N GLY A 82 16.95 -9.95 -12.98
CA GLY A 82 17.32 -10.88 -14.04
C GLY A 82 16.31 -10.99 -15.20
N SER A 83 15.10 -10.43 -15.07
CA SER A 83 14.12 -10.41 -16.18
C SER A 83 14.60 -9.62 -17.40
N ALA A 84 15.30 -8.51 -17.14
CA ALA A 84 15.96 -7.70 -18.15
C ALA A 84 17.24 -7.06 -17.56
N PRO A 85 18.27 -6.79 -18.40
CA PRO A 85 19.47 -6.10 -17.95
C PRO A 85 19.18 -4.72 -17.34
N THR A 86 18.23 -3.98 -17.91
CA THR A 86 17.83 -2.65 -17.43
C THR A 86 17.17 -2.69 -16.05
N THR A 87 16.31 -3.69 -15.80
CA THR A 87 15.67 -3.90 -14.49
C THR A 87 16.71 -4.23 -13.43
N THR A 88 17.65 -5.14 -13.74
CA THR A 88 18.74 -5.49 -12.82
C THR A 88 19.59 -4.28 -12.48
N ALA A 89 20.00 -3.49 -13.49
CA ALA A 89 20.78 -2.28 -13.30
C ALA A 89 20.05 -1.23 -12.46
N PHE A 90 18.74 -1.05 -12.67
CA PHE A 90 17.92 -0.15 -11.85
C PHE A 90 17.88 -0.58 -10.38
N LEU A 91 17.68 -1.87 -10.10
CA LEU A 91 17.67 -2.38 -8.73
C LEU A 91 19.05 -2.23 -8.06
N ASP A 92 20.15 -2.36 -8.81
CA ASP A 92 21.50 -2.11 -8.29
C ASP A 92 21.72 -0.63 -7.98
N GLU A 93 21.21 0.27 -8.83
CA GLU A 93 21.22 1.72 -8.59
C GLU A 93 20.43 2.08 -7.32
N LEU A 94 19.28 1.45 -7.09
CA LEU A 94 18.50 1.64 -5.86
C LEU A 94 19.33 1.26 -4.63
N LYS A 95 19.97 0.07 -4.62
CA LYS A 95 20.81 -0.38 -3.51
C LYS A 95 22.00 0.55 -3.26
N ALA A 96 22.68 0.98 -4.32
CA ALA A 96 23.78 1.95 -4.20
C ALA A 96 23.28 3.31 -3.66
N SER A 97 22.10 3.75 -4.06
CA SER A 97 21.50 5.00 -3.58
C SER A 97 21.08 4.91 -2.11
N GLN A 98 20.53 3.76 -1.68
CA GLN A 98 20.20 3.51 -0.28
C GLN A 98 21.42 3.64 0.63
N GLN A 99 22.56 3.08 0.21
CA GLN A 99 23.83 3.21 0.96
C GLN A 99 24.28 4.68 1.04
N ARG A 100 24.29 5.39 -0.10
CA ARG A 100 24.70 6.80 -0.17
C ARG A 100 23.82 7.70 0.70
N TRP A 101 22.50 7.57 0.61
CA TRP A 101 21.57 8.37 1.40
C TRP A 101 21.60 7.98 2.88
N GLY A 102 21.75 6.69 3.20
CA GLY A 102 21.89 6.23 4.58
C GLY A 102 23.09 6.89 5.26
N LEU A 103 24.24 6.93 4.58
CA LEU A 103 25.44 7.62 5.04
C LEU A 103 25.22 9.13 5.19
N ALA A 104 24.67 9.79 4.16
CA ALA A 104 24.45 11.24 4.16
C ALA A 104 23.47 11.70 5.25
N LEU A 105 22.49 10.86 5.57
CA LEU A 105 21.51 11.11 6.64
C LEU A 105 22.01 10.71 8.03
N GLY A 106 23.18 10.06 8.12
CA GLY A 106 23.68 9.48 9.37
C GLY A 106 22.71 8.47 9.98
N THR A 107 22.00 7.68 9.15
CA THR A 107 21.03 6.70 9.64
C THR A 107 21.62 5.29 9.58
N THR A 108 21.27 4.48 10.56
CA THR A 108 21.65 3.06 10.55
C THR A 108 20.70 2.23 9.68
N PRO A 109 21.14 1.09 9.12
CA PRO A 109 20.24 0.18 8.40
C PRO A 109 19.02 -0.24 9.23
N ALA A 110 19.18 -0.41 10.54
CA ALA A 110 18.09 -0.76 11.45
C ALA A 110 17.06 0.37 11.60
N GLU A 111 17.49 1.64 11.63
CA GLU A 111 16.58 2.79 11.65
C GLU A 111 15.80 2.95 10.36
N ALA A 112 16.48 2.88 9.22
CA ALA A 112 15.85 2.93 7.91
C ALA A 112 14.84 1.79 7.76
N ARG A 113 15.22 0.59 8.22
CA ARG A 113 14.33 -0.57 8.20
C ARG A 113 13.07 -0.34 9.03
N ARG A 114 13.19 0.10 10.29
CA ARG A 114 12.01 0.38 11.14
C ARG A 114 11.04 1.38 10.52
N ALA A 115 11.56 2.44 9.90
CA ALA A 115 10.71 3.41 9.21
C ALA A 115 10.04 2.82 7.96
N TYR A 116 10.80 2.04 7.18
CA TYR A 116 10.26 1.33 6.03
C TYR A 116 9.19 0.31 6.42
N ASP A 117 9.36 -0.40 7.53
CA ASP A 117 8.38 -1.39 7.97
C ASP A 117 7.02 -0.76 8.27
N LEU A 118 6.99 0.46 8.83
CA LEU A 118 5.75 1.21 9.01
C LEU A 118 5.14 1.63 7.66
N LEU A 119 5.96 2.07 6.71
CA LEU A 119 5.48 2.38 5.36
C LEU A 119 4.88 1.16 4.68
N HIS A 120 5.59 0.03 4.70
CA HIS A 120 5.14 -1.23 4.13
C HIS A 120 3.85 -1.73 4.79
N TRP A 121 3.76 -1.59 6.12
CA TRP A 121 2.54 -1.89 6.86
C TRP A 121 1.35 -1.03 6.40
N CYS A 122 1.55 0.30 6.25
CA CYS A 122 0.51 1.20 5.75
C CYS A 122 0.09 0.86 4.32
N ALA A 123 1.06 0.59 3.44
CA ALA A 123 0.80 0.16 2.06
C ALA A 123 -0.08 -1.09 2.05
N ARG A 124 0.30 -2.14 2.80
CA ARG A 124 -0.45 -3.39 2.83
C ARG A 124 -1.82 -3.26 3.49
N LEU A 125 -1.96 -2.50 4.58
CA LEU A 125 -3.25 -2.21 5.19
C LEU A 125 -4.19 -1.50 4.21
N SER A 126 -3.68 -0.47 3.52
CA SER A 126 -4.49 0.28 2.55
C SER A 126 -5.02 -0.61 1.43
N LEU A 127 -4.21 -1.57 0.95
CA LEU A 127 -4.66 -2.54 -0.05
C LEU A 127 -5.75 -3.48 0.49
N ILE A 128 -5.61 -4.00 1.72
CA ILE A 128 -6.63 -4.85 2.34
C ILE A 128 -7.98 -4.12 2.40
N LEU A 129 -7.95 -2.86 2.82
CA LEU A 129 -9.15 -2.02 2.94
C LEU A 129 -9.75 -1.70 1.57
N CYS A 130 -8.95 -1.23 0.62
CA CYS A 130 -9.42 -0.83 -0.72
C CYS A 130 -9.93 -2.01 -1.56
N ARG A 131 -9.49 -3.23 -1.26
CA ARG A 131 -9.96 -4.45 -1.94
C ARG A 131 -11.12 -5.16 -1.24
N HIS A 132 -11.58 -4.64 -0.11
CA HIS A 132 -12.54 -5.32 0.75
C HIS A 132 -12.10 -6.76 1.11
N GLU A 133 -10.81 -6.96 1.37
CA GLU A 133 -10.23 -8.27 1.72
C GLU A 133 -10.47 -8.66 3.19
N LEU A 134 -11.26 -7.88 3.93
CA LEU A 134 -11.61 -8.23 5.31
C LEU A 134 -12.64 -9.37 5.30
N PRO A 135 -12.31 -10.55 5.84
CA PRO A 135 -13.23 -11.67 5.89
C PRO A 135 -14.39 -11.38 6.83
N GLU A 136 -15.53 -11.96 6.49
CA GLU A 136 -16.70 -11.95 7.34
C GLU A 136 -16.46 -12.68 8.67
N MET A 137 -17.44 -12.59 9.57
CA MET A 137 -17.45 -13.32 10.84
C MET A 137 -16.28 -12.93 11.76
N SER A 138 -15.84 -11.67 11.70
CA SER A 138 -14.76 -11.13 12.55
C SER A 138 -13.43 -11.90 12.46
N ARG A 139 -13.19 -12.62 11.36
CA ARG A 139 -11.91 -13.29 11.14
C ARG A 139 -10.82 -12.25 10.91
N GLU A 140 -9.60 -12.60 11.34
CA GLU A 140 -8.46 -11.72 11.30
C GLU A 140 -7.60 -11.98 10.05
N VAL A 141 -7.12 -10.90 9.44
CA VAL A 141 -6.14 -10.92 8.36
C VAL A 141 -4.87 -10.28 8.88
N GLU A 142 -3.75 -10.99 8.72
CA GLU A 142 -2.43 -10.44 9.01
C GLU A 142 -2.10 -9.34 8.00
N ILE A 143 -1.74 -8.16 8.51
CA ILE A 143 -1.38 -7.01 7.67
C ILE A 143 0.03 -7.24 7.12
N SER A 144 1.05 -7.41 7.97
CA SER A 144 2.42 -7.72 7.56
C SER A 144 3.19 -8.29 8.75
N PRO A 145 4.15 -9.21 8.54
CA PRO A 145 5.15 -9.49 9.55
C PRO A 145 6.02 -8.24 9.72
N LEU A 146 5.92 -7.58 10.88
CA LEU A 146 6.87 -6.54 11.29
C LEU A 146 8.14 -7.24 11.81
N PRO A 147 9.35 -6.77 11.50
CA PRO A 147 10.56 -7.39 12.04
C PRO A 147 10.61 -7.25 13.57
N ALA A 148 11.16 -8.29 14.20
CA ALA A 148 11.24 -8.40 15.65
C ALA A 148 12.08 -7.27 16.26
N GLY A 149 11.41 -6.36 16.95
CA GLY A 149 12.04 -5.24 17.64
C GLY A 149 11.05 -4.11 17.84
N HIS A 150 10.40 -4.13 19.01
CA HIS A 150 9.53 -3.10 19.58
C HIS A 150 8.02 -3.18 19.27
N TRP A 151 7.57 -3.93 18.25
CA TRP A 151 6.17 -4.32 18.05
C TRP A 151 6.05 -5.80 17.66
N ALA A 152 6.42 -6.70 18.57
CA ALA A 152 6.39 -8.15 18.34
C ALA A 152 4.96 -8.75 18.42
N TYR A 153 4.00 -8.10 17.78
CA TYR A 153 2.65 -8.64 17.61
C TYR A 153 2.36 -8.59 16.12
N ALA A 154 2.08 -9.76 15.53
CA ALA A 154 1.43 -9.78 14.22
C ALA A 154 0.22 -8.84 14.31
N SER A 155 0.23 -7.83 13.45
CA SER A 155 -0.83 -6.83 13.42
C SER A 155 -1.95 -7.35 12.55
N PHE A 156 -3.10 -7.57 13.15
CA PHE A 156 -4.28 -8.10 12.47
C PHE A 156 -5.30 -7.00 12.26
N VAL A 157 -6.06 -7.10 11.17
CA VAL A 157 -7.26 -6.32 10.93
C VAL A 157 -8.45 -7.26 10.76
N ARG A 158 -9.59 -6.88 11.31
CA ARG A 158 -10.86 -7.59 11.20
C ARG A 158 -12.01 -6.61 11.05
N GLN A 159 -13.12 -7.06 10.49
CA GLN A 159 -14.36 -6.30 10.57
C GLN A 159 -14.75 -6.12 12.05
N PRO A 160 -15.23 -4.93 12.47
CA PRO A 160 -15.84 -4.80 13.78
C PRO A 160 -16.99 -5.80 13.86
N GLY A 161 -17.01 -6.60 14.92
CA GLY A 161 -18.07 -7.58 15.12
C GLY A 161 -19.40 -6.88 15.04
N GLY A 162 -20.21 -7.24 14.03
CA GLY A 162 -21.57 -6.78 13.95
C GLY A 162 -22.29 -7.24 15.21
N GLY A 163 -22.49 -6.34 16.17
CA GLY A 163 -23.70 -6.41 16.97
C GLY A 163 -24.81 -6.50 15.95
N ALA A 164 -25.49 -7.65 15.92
CA ALA A 164 -26.44 -8.05 14.89
C ALA A 164 -27.00 -6.84 14.17
N ALA A 165 -26.70 -6.68 12.88
CA ALA A 165 -27.64 -5.98 12.04
C ALA A 165 -28.96 -6.66 12.36
N ARG A 166 -29.85 -5.95 13.07
CA ARG A 166 -31.23 -6.39 13.24
C ARG A 166 -31.71 -6.49 11.81
N LEU A 167 -31.66 -7.70 11.25
CA LEU A 167 -32.63 -8.12 10.27
C LEU A 167 -33.95 -7.61 10.83
N PRO A 168 -34.70 -6.73 10.13
CA PRO A 168 -36.03 -6.40 10.58
C PRO A 168 -36.71 -7.74 10.79
N CYS A 169 -37.01 -8.03 12.06
CA CYS A 169 -37.62 -9.28 12.45
C CYS A 169 -38.76 -9.51 11.48
N CYS A 170 -38.82 -10.70 10.88
CA CYS A 170 -40.00 -11.15 10.16
C CYS A 170 -41.21 -10.77 11.01
N GLY A 171 -41.95 -9.74 10.58
CA GLY A 171 -43.18 -9.35 11.23
C GLY A 171 -44.12 -10.55 11.22
N PRO A 172 -45.03 -10.67 12.21
CA PRO A 172 -46.00 -11.75 12.20
C PRO A 172 -46.75 -11.72 10.86
N GLY A 173 -46.84 -12.88 10.22
CA GLY A 173 -47.46 -13.02 8.90
C GLY A 173 -48.87 -12.41 8.85
N PRO A 174 -49.35 -12.03 7.66
CA PRO A 174 -50.63 -11.37 7.52
C PRO A 174 -51.75 -12.24 8.11
N SER A 175 -52.56 -11.64 8.98
CA SER A 175 -53.77 -12.25 9.51
C SER A 175 -54.73 -12.60 8.36
N PRO A 176 -55.50 -13.71 8.47
CA PRO A 176 -56.41 -14.12 7.41
C PRO A 176 -57.49 -13.07 7.17
N PRO A 177 -57.99 -12.91 5.93
CA PRO A 177 -58.98 -11.89 5.62
C PRO A 177 -60.27 -12.14 6.39
N THR A 178 -60.66 -11.16 7.20
CA THR A 178 -61.96 -11.10 7.86
C THR A 178 -63.01 -10.92 6.78
N ARG A 179 -63.92 -11.90 6.63
CA ARG A 179 -65.18 -11.72 5.90
C ARG A 179 -65.96 -10.61 6.58
N TRP A 180 -66.37 -9.62 5.80
CA TRP A 180 -67.42 -8.67 6.16
C TRP A 180 -68.56 -8.79 5.13
N PRO A 181 -69.81 -8.49 5.55
CA PRO A 181 -71.05 -8.98 4.94
C PRO A 181 -71.39 -8.40 3.56
#